data_AF-A0A7C2Q0B4-F1
#
_entry.id   AF-A0A7C2Q0B4-F1
#
_cell.length_a   1.000
_cell.length_b   1.000
_cell.length_c   1.000
_cell.angle_alpha   90.00
_cell.angle_beta   90.00
_cell.angle_gamma   90.00
#
_symmetry.space_group_name_H-M   'P 1'
#
loop_
_entity.id
_entity.type
_entity.pdbx_description
1 polymer ?
#
loop_
_entity_poly.entity_id
_entity_poly.type
_entity_poly.pdbx_seq_one_letter_code
_entity_poly.pdbx_strand_id
1 'polypeptide(L)'
;MGLEPEFLTIAKILRPRGVKGEVVAEIVTDHPERFAAVTRVRLEAPDGTFVESRLERYWFHRGQIVLKFEGCETIEAASRFKGWWVKIAREEAVPLEEDEYFLFEL
;
A
#
# COMPACT_ATOMS: atom_id res chain seq x y z
N MET A 1 21.56 17.09 -9.79
CA MET A 1 21.80 16.25 -8.59
C MET A 1 20.48 15.54 -8.35
N GLY A 2 20.44 14.22 -8.57
CA GLY A 2 19.19 13.46 -8.73
C GLY A 2 18.27 13.65 -7.53
N LEU A 3 17.03 14.05 -7.80
CA LEU A 3 15.96 14.03 -6.81
C LEU A 3 15.67 12.55 -6.56
N GLU A 4 16.34 11.94 -5.59
CA GLU A 4 15.83 10.69 -5.01
C GLU A 4 14.42 11.03 -4.49
N PRO A 5 13.37 10.31 -4.93
CA PRO A 5 12.04 10.60 -4.44
C PRO A 5 12.04 10.45 -2.92
N GLU A 6 11.66 11.49 -2.19
CA GLU A 6 11.43 11.39 -0.76
C GLU A 6 10.23 10.44 -0.56
N PHE A 7 10.48 9.26 0.02
CA PHE A 7 9.44 8.28 0.30
C PHE A 7 8.88 8.45 1.71
N LEU A 8 7.56 8.50 1.83
CA LEU A 8 6.84 8.54 3.09
C LEU A 8 6.29 7.16 3.43
N THR A 9 6.51 6.70 4.67
CA THR A 9 5.95 5.43 5.14
C THR A 9 4.53 5.64 5.63
N ILE A 10 3.59 4.87 5.08
CA ILE A 10 2.15 5.04 5.37
C ILE A 10 1.52 3.83 6.04
N ALA A 11 2.06 2.62 5.82
CA ALA A 11 1.58 1.42 6.47
C ALA A 11 2.65 0.34 6.65
N LYS A 12 2.37 -0.62 7.54
CA LYS A 12 3.15 -1.84 7.76
C LYS A 12 2.32 -3.07 7.49
N ILE A 13 2.76 -3.94 6.58
CA ILE A 13 2.04 -5.16 6.26
C ILE A 13 2.18 -6.18 7.40
N LEU A 14 1.05 -6.59 7.97
CA LEU A 14 1.00 -7.52 9.11
C LEU A 14 0.84 -8.98 8.66
N ARG A 15 -0.05 -9.21 7.69
CA ARG A 15 -0.40 -10.57 7.23
C ARG A 15 -1.11 -10.54 5.87
N PRO A 16 -1.00 -11.62 5.08
CA PRO A 16 -1.85 -11.81 3.92
C PRO A 16 -3.33 -12.00 4.33
N ARG A 17 -4.24 -11.81 3.38
CA ARG A 17 -5.68 -11.97 3.52
C ARG A 17 -6.30 -12.52 2.24
N GLY A 18 -7.25 -13.43 2.43
CA GLY A 18 -8.03 -13.99 1.33
C GLY A 18 -7.21 -14.83 0.37
N VAL A 19 -7.88 -15.31 -0.68
CA VAL A 19 -7.25 -16.07 -1.77
C VAL A 19 -6.81 -15.18 -2.92
N LYS A 20 -7.28 -13.92 -2.95
CA LYS A 20 -7.02 -12.95 -4.01
C LYS A 20 -5.72 -12.15 -3.82
N GLY A 21 -4.85 -12.57 -2.91
CA GLY A 21 -3.56 -11.91 -2.65
C GLY A 21 -3.66 -10.51 -2.03
N GLU A 22 -4.65 -10.30 -1.15
CA GLU A 22 -4.78 -9.07 -0.38
C GLU A 22 -3.85 -9.12 0.84
N VAL A 23 -3.53 -7.97 1.43
CA VAL A 23 -2.79 -7.88 2.69
C VAL A 23 -3.49 -6.99 3.69
N VAL A 24 -3.42 -7.35 4.97
CA VAL A 24 -3.78 -6.46 6.07
C VAL A 24 -2.54 -5.74 6.54
N ALA A 25 -2.63 -4.42 6.63
CA ALA A 25 -1.58 -3.55 7.11
C ALA A 25 -2.07 -2.65 8.26
N GLU A 26 -1.15 -2.30 9.14
CA GLU A 26 -1.31 -1.27 10.15
C GLU A 26 -1.01 0.08 9.54
N ILE A 27 -1.88 1.07 9.76
CA ILE A 27 -1.67 2.43 9.31
C ILE A 27 -0.67 3.09 10.28
N VAL A 28 0.41 3.66 9.74
CA VAL A 28 1.43 4.36 10.55
C VAL A 28 1.54 5.84 10.19
N THR A 29 0.64 6.34 9.35
CA THR A 29 0.52 7.75 9.01
C THR A 29 -0.62 8.39 9.79
N ASP A 30 -0.44 9.65 10.16
CA ASP A 30 -1.49 10.50 10.73
C ASP A 30 -2.56 10.92 9.70
N HIS A 31 -2.33 10.65 8.42
CA HIS A 31 -3.18 11.06 7.29
C HIS A 31 -3.63 9.86 6.41
N PRO A 32 -4.45 8.94 6.94
CA PRO A 32 -4.96 7.79 6.18
C PRO A 32 -5.82 8.16 4.97
N GLU A 33 -6.41 9.36 4.93
CA GLU A 33 -7.15 9.87 3.79
C GLU A 33 -6.33 9.93 2.50
N ARG A 34 -5.00 9.99 2.61
CA ARG A 34 -4.08 10.05 1.45
C ARG A 34 -4.08 8.78 0.61
N PHE A 35 -4.47 7.63 1.16
CA PHE A 35 -4.57 6.39 0.38
C PHE A 35 -5.51 6.52 -0.84
N ALA A 36 -6.44 7.49 -0.83
CA ALA A 36 -7.30 7.80 -1.96
C ALA A 36 -6.57 8.30 -3.21
N ALA A 37 -5.42 8.96 -3.04
CA ALA A 37 -4.63 9.52 -4.15
C ALA A 37 -3.40 8.67 -4.52
N VAL A 38 -3.20 7.54 -3.83
CA VAL A 38 -2.02 6.70 -4.01
C VAL A 38 -2.25 5.76 -5.17
N THR A 39 -1.50 5.94 -6.26
CA THR A 39 -1.46 4.99 -7.37
C THR A 39 -0.24 4.09 -7.25
N ARG A 40 0.93 4.69 -6.96
CA ARG A 40 2.21 3.97 -6.90
C ARG A 40 2.70 3.82 -5.46
N VAL A 41 3.11 2.60 -5.12
CA VAL A 41 3.66 2.26 -3.83
C VAL A 41 5.03 1.61 -3.99
N ARG A 42 5.90 1.85 -3.01
CA ARG A 42 7.11 1.09 -2.79
C ARG A 42 6.89 0.18 -1.60
N LEU A 43 7.00 -1.12 -1.83
CA LEU A 43 7.03 -2.14 -0.79
C LEU A 43 8.48 -2.35 -0.41
N GLU A 44 8.84 -2.05 0.83
CA GLU A 44 10.21 -2.16 1.34
C GLU A 44 10.31 -3.20 2.45
N ALA A 45 11.19 -4.18 2.27
CA ALA A 45 11.50 -5.20 3.24
C ALA A 45 12.33 -4.63 4.41
N PRO A 46 12.31 -5.29 5.58
CA PRO A 46 13.13 -4.89 6.72
C PRO A 46 14.65 -4.89 6.47
N ASP A 47 15.13 -5.62 5.45
CA ASP A 47 16.54 -5.67 5.05
C ASP A 47 16.94 -4.55 4.07
N GLY A 48 16.00 -3.66 3.71
CA GLY A 48 16.21 -2.56 2.78
C GLY A 48 15.95 -2.91 1.31
N THR A 49 15.66 -4.18 0.99
CA THR A 49 15.22 -4.57 -0.36
C THR A 49 13.86 -3.96 -0.65
N PHE A 50 13.63 -3.44 -1.86
CA PHE A 50 12.33 -2.90 -2.22
C PHE A 50 11.85 -3.34 -3.60
N VAL A 51 10.53 -3.30 -3.78
CA VAL A 51 9.87 -3.42 -5.08
C VAL A 51 8.84 -2.32 -5.24
N GLU A 52 8.69 -1.83 -6.46
CA GLU A 52 7.64 -0.87 -6.80
C GLU A 52 6.42 -1.62 -7.33
N SER A 53 5.23 -1.18 -6.93
CA SER A 53 3.96 -1.78 -7.32
C SER A 53 2.88 -0.71 -7.40
N ARG A 54 1.71 -1.05 -7.96
CA ARG A 54 0.53 -0.19 -7.99
C ARG A 54 -0.48 -0.65 -6.97
N LEU A 55 -1.14 0.31 -6.31
CA LEU A 55 -2.25 0.04 -5.43
C LEU A 55 -3.52 -0.08 -6.28
N GLU A 56 -4.07 -1.29 -6.41
CA GLU A 56 -5.32 -1.51 -7.17
C GLU A 56 -6.56 -1.17 -6.34
N ARG A 57 -6.52 -1.49 -5.04
CA ARG A 57 -7.66 -1.27 -4.15
C ARG A 57 -7.21 -1.16 -2.70
N TYR A 58 -7.90 -0.34 -1.94
CA TYR A 58 -7.77 -0.29 -0.48
C TYR A 58 -9.11 -0.13 0.21
N TRP A 59 -9.18 -0.54 1.48
CA TRP A 59 -10.30 -0.22 2.35
C TRP A 59 -9.91 -0.33 3.82
N PHE A 60 -10.59 0.45 4.66
CA PHE A 60 -10.39 0.41 6.10
C PHE A 60 -11.24 -0.69 6.73
N HIS A 61 -10.66 -1.41 7.68
CA HIS A 61 -11.34 -2.45 8.42
C HIS A 61 -10.82 -2.54 9.85
N ARG A 62 -11.66 -2.25 10.84
CA ARG A 62 -11.36 -2.37 12.28
C ARG A 62 -10.07 -1.66 12.71
N GLY A 63 -9.86 -0.43 12.24
CA GLY A 63 -8.64 0.36 12.54
C GLY A 63 -7.39 -0.08 11.77
N GLN A 64 -7.53 -1.04 10.85
CA GLN A 64 -6.47 -1.48 9.94
C GLN A 64 -6.84 -1.08 8.51
N ILE A 65 -5.89 -1.22 7.58
CA ILE A 65 -6.14 -1.06 6.16
C ILE A 65 -5.90 -2.40 5.46
N VAL A 66 -6.77 -2.74 4.52
CA VAL A 66 -6.53 -3.83 3.58
C VAL A 66 -6.09 -3.23 2.26
N LEU A 67 -5.02 -3.79 1.68
CA LEU A 67 -4.41 -3.32 0.45
C LEU A 67 -4.36 -4.47 -0.55
N LYS A 68 -4.61 -4.14 -1.81
CA LYS A 68 -4.49 -5.01 -2.97
C LYS A 68 -3.51 -4.37 -3.95
N PHE A 69 -2.47 -5.11 -4.29
CA PHE A 69 -1.43 -4.65 -5.20
C PHE A 69 -1.53 -5.35 -6.55
N GLU A 70 -1.17 -4.61 -7.60
CA GLU A 70 -1.11 -5.13 -8.97
C GLU A 70 -0.14 -6.31 -9.06
N GLY A 71 -0.60 -7.39 -9.70
CA GLY A 71 0.16 -8.64 -9.84
C GLY A 71 0.24 -9.51 -8.58
N CYS A 72 -0.34 -9.09 -7.46
CA CYS A 72 -0.39 -9.88 -6.23
C CYS A 72 -1.72 -10.66 -6.15
N GLU A 73 -1.84 -11.74 -6.92
CA GLU A 73 -3.13 -12.45 -7.09
C GLU A 73 -3.34 -13.63 -6.13
N THR A 74 -2.29 -14.11 -5.46
CA THR A 74 -2.34 -15.29 -4.60
C THR A 74 -1.93 -14.99 -3.17
N ILE A 75 -2.35 -15.84 -2.23
CA ILE A 75 -1.94 -15.72 -0.83
C ILE A 75 -0.42 -15.89 -0.67
N GLU A 76 0.22 -16.71 -1.50
CA GLU A 76 1.66 -16.90 -1.50
C GLU A 76 2.39 -15.63 -1.92
N ALA A 77 1.90 -14.93 -2.95
CA ALA A 77 2.44 -13.64 -3.37
C ALA A 77 2.31 -12.60 -2.24
N ALA A 78 1.13 -12.51 -1.64
CA ALA A 78 0.86 -11.60 -0.53
C ALA A 78 1.70 -11.91 0.71
N SER A 79 1.95 -13.19 0.98
CA SER A 79 2.73 -13.64 2.15
C SER A 79 4.18 -13.15 2.11
N ARG A 80 4.75 -12.93 0.92
CA ARG A 80 6.12 -12.43 0.75
C ARG A 80 6.31 -11.04 1.33
N PHE A 81 5.24 -10.24 1.34
CA PHE A 81 5.27 -8.87 1.85
C PHE A 81 4.99 -8.78 3.35
N LYS A 82 4.84 -9.90 4.06
CA LYS A 82 4.64 -9.87 5.51
C LYS A 82 5.81 -9.17 6.20
N GLY A 83 5.51 -8.14 6.98
CA GLY A 83 6.51 -7.33 7.68
C GLY A 83 7.13 -6.20 6.85
N TRP A 84 6.78 -6.09 5.57
CA TRP A 84 7.26 -5.02 4.70
C TRP A 84 6.51 -3.71 4.99
N TRP A 85 7.19 -2.61 4.69
CA TRP A 85 6.67 -1.26 4.78
C TRP A 85 6.06 -0.85 3.45
N VAL A 86 4.91 -0.17 3.51
CA VAL A 86 4.29 0.48 2.37
C VAL A 86 4.69 1.94 2.40
N LYS A 87 5.38 2.37 1.36
CA LYS A 87 5.83 3.75 1.17
C LYS A 87 5.26 4.33 -0.11
N ILE A 88 5.12 5.65 -0.14
CA ILE A 88 4.68 6.40 -1.32
C ILE A 88 5.66 7.53 -1.58
N ALA A 89 5.82 7.92 -2.85
CA ALA A 89 6.56 9.12 -3.16
C ALA A 89 5.85 10.34 -2.56
N ARG A 90 6.62 11.34 -2.13
CA ARG A 90 6.06 12.59 -1.58
C ARG A 90 5.10 13.28 -2.54
N GLU A 91 5.32 13.12 -3.84
CA GLU A 91 4.45 13.64 -4.91
C GLU A 91 3.08 12.94 -4.92
N GLU A 92 3.02 11.63 -4.68
CA GLU A 92 1.77 10.86 -4.56
C GLU A 92 1.04 11.15 -3.23
N ALA A 93 1.75 11.70 -2.24
CA ALA A 93 1.14 12.15 -1.00
C ALA A 93 0.36 13.47 -1.16
N VAL A 94 0.56 14.17 -2.29
CA VAL A 94 -0.27 15.29 -2.72
C VAL A 94 -1.44 14.69 -3.51
N PRO A 95 -2.70 15.07 -3.23
CA PRO A 95 -3.84 14.55 -3.96
C PRO A 95 -3.70 14.87 -5.45
N LEU A 96 -3.30 13.88 -6.24
CA LEU A 96 -3.46 13.91 -7.68
C LEU A 96 -4.94 13.61 -7.94
N GLU A 97 -5.64 14.59 -8.51
CA GLU A 97 -7.02 14.44 -8.93
C GLU A 97 -7.12 13.29 -9.95
N GLU A 98 -8.16 12.47 -9.79
CA GLU A 98 -8.68 11.46 -10.73
C GLU A 98 -7.97 10.09 -10.78
N ASP A 99 -8.43 9.15 -9.94
CA ASP A 99 -9.07 7.89 -10.39
C ASP A 99 -9.66 7.14 -9.17
N GLU A 100 -10.95 7.36 -8.91
CA GLU A 100 -11.69 6.71 -7.82
C GLU A 100 -11.87 5.21 -8.08
N TYR A 101 -11.33 4.37 -7.20
CA TYR A 101 -11.90 3.04 -6.96
C TYR A 101 -12.26 2.87 -5.47
N PHE A 102 -13.25 3.65 -5.03
CA PHE A 102 -14.04 3.33 -3.84
C PHE A 102 -14.96 2.16 -4.15
N LEU A 103 -14.46 0.93 -4.09
CA LEU A 103 -15.37 -0.21 -4.01
C LEU A 103 -15.70 -0.49 -2.53
N PHE A 104 -16.63 0.31 -2.01
CA PHE A 104 -17.49 -0.09 -0.91
C PHE A 104 -18.30 -1.30 -1.37
N GLU A 105 -18.00 -2.49 -0.86
CA GLU A 105 -18.96 -3.58 -0.86
C GLU A 105 -18.99 -4.23 0.53
N LEU A 106 -20.13 -3.98 1.20
CA LEU A 106 -20.82 -4.67 2.29
C LEU A 106 -20.04 -5.61 3.22
#